data_AF-A0A1C3ETH1-F1
#
_entry.id   AF-A0A1C3ETH1-F1
#
_cell.length_a   1.000
_cell.length_b   1.000
_cell.length_c   1.000
_cell.angle_alpha   90.00
_cell.angle_beta   90.00
_cell.angle_gamma   90.00
#
_symmetry.space_group_name_H-M   'P 1'
#
loop_
_entity.id
_entity.type
_entity.pdbx_description
1 polymer ?
#
loop_
_entity_poly.entity_id
_entity_poly.type
_entity_poly.pdbx_seq_one_letter_code
_entity_poly.pdbx_strand_id
1 'polypeptide(L)'
;MSNSGHAIVDQLCHHTLSLRAQLDQVEARVPDINNAIGELAKMRVLRETAVLGLVIYEGHYSDHPGSEKSTNVVQAALMIPKGFGVIWWEAKEYLAYRKSPPASESDCQFRFVPFLDCPSAIRTLLLPQVHPLLVMLLSQMRGARPTQN
;
A
#
# COMPACT_ATOMS: atom_id res chain seq x y z
N MET A 1 -34.40 -32.68 -0.07
CA MET A 1 -34.19 -31.23 -0.31
C MET A 1 -32.76 -30.82 0.06
N SER A 2 -31.73 -31.49 -0.48
CA SER A 2 -30.33 -31.33 0.00
C SER A 2 -29.32 -30.86 -1.06
N ASN A 3 -29.77 -30.50 -2.27
CA ASN A 3 -28.87 -30.09 -3.37
C ASN A 3 -28.49 -28.59 -3.36
N SER A 4 -29.21 -27.75 -2.61
CA SER A 4 -28.96 -26.29 -2.64
C SER A 4 -27.69 -25.87 -1.90
N GLY A 5 -27.28 -26.62 -0.87
CA GLY A 5 -26.08 -26.29 -0.09
C GLY A 5 -24.79 -26.54 -0.86
N HIS A 6 -24.74 -27.63 -1.64
CA HIS A 6 -23.55 -28.00 -2.44
C HIS A 6 -23.27 -26.96 -3.52
N ALA A 7 -24.31 -26.48 -4.21
CA ALA A 7 -24.18 -25.48 -5.27
C ALA A 7 -23.62 -24.14 -4.77
N ILE A 8 -23.98 -23.71 -3.55
CA ILE A 8 -23.47 -22.46 -2.96
C ILE A 8 -21.97 -22.59 -2.63
N VAL A 9 -21.56 -23.74 -2.09
CA VAL A 9 -20.15 -24.00 -1.78
C VAL A 9 -19.32 -24.02 -3.05
N ASP A 10 -19.79 -24.68 -4.11
CA ASP A 10 -19.09 -24.73 -5.40
C ASP A 10 -18.93 -23.33 -6.02
N GLN A 11 -19.98 -22.51 -5.96
CA GLN A 11 -19.92 -21.13 -6.45
C GLN A 11 -18.93 -20.27 -5.66
N LEU A 12 -18.90 -20.43 -4.32
CA LEU A 12 -17.96 -19.70 -3.47
C LEU A 12 -16.50 -20.14 -3.74
N CYS A 13 -16.27 -21.44 -3.92
CA CYS A 13 -14.96 -21.97 -4.30
C CYS A 13 -14.49 -21.40 -5.64
N HIS A 14 -15.36 -21.43 -6.66
CA HIS A 14 -15.03 -20.87 -7.97
C HIS A 14 -14.69 -19.37 -7.89
N HIS A 15 -15.49 -18.60 -7.15
CA HIS A 15 -15.25 -17.16 -6.99
C HIS A 15 -13.94 -16.89 -6.24
N THR A 16 -13.65 -17.65 -5.18
CA THR A 16 -12.40 -17.53 -4.41
C THR A 16 -11.18 -17.82 -5.28
N LEU A 17 -11.23 -18.85 -6.13
CA LEU A 17 -10.15 -19.18 -7.06
C LEU A 17 -9.95 -18.09 -8.11
N SER A 18 -11.03 -17.54 -8.67
CA SER A 18 -10.95 -16.43 -9.61
C SER A 18 -10.31 -15.19 -8.99
N LEU A 19 -10.71 -14.84 -7.75
CA LEU A 19 -10.13 -13.71 -7.02
C LEU A 19 -8.63 -13.91 -6.76
N ARG A 20 -8.21 -15.13 -6.38
CA ARG A 20 -6.78 -15.46 -6.20
C ARG A 20 -6.00 -15.27 -7.49
N ALA A 21 -6.50 -15.82 -8.61
CA ALA A 21 -5.84 -15.67 -9.90
C ALA A 21 -5.70 -14.21 -10.34
N GLN A 22 -6.71 -13.38 -10.07
CA GLN A 22 -6.63 -11.94 -10.34
C GLN A 22 -5.59 -11.25 -9.46
N LEU A 23 -5.51 -11.59 -8.17
CA LEU A 23 -4.49 -11.05 -7.27
C LEU A 23 -3.08 -11.46 -7.69
N ASP A 24 -2.88 -12.71 -8.09
CA ASP A 24 -1.59 -13.21 -8.57
C ASP A 24 -1.13 -12.44 -9.82
N GLN A 25 -2.05 -12.17 -10.76
CA GLN A 25 -1.77 -11.36 -11.94
C GLN A 25 -1.42 -9.91 -11.58
N VAL A 26 -2.10 -9.32 -10.59
CA VAL A 26 -1.77 -7.96 -10.13
C VAL A 26 -0.41 -7.95 -9.45
N GLU A 27 -0.12 -8.91 -8.56
CA GLU A 27 1.18 -9.03 -7.87
C GLU A 27 2.33 -9.15 -8.86
N ALA A 28 2.18 -9.99 -9.89
CA ALA A 28 3.19 -10.17 -10.94
C ALA A 28 3.47 -8.90 -11.75
N ARG A 29 2.50 -7.97 -11.83
CA ARG A 29 2.64 -6.70 -12.58
C ARG A 29 3.24 -5.57 -11.75
N VAL A 30 3.24 -5.66 -10.42
CA VAL A 30 3.77 -4.60 -9.56
C VAL A 30 5.22 -4.22 -9.88
N PRO A 31 6.15 -5.16 -10.13
CA PRO A 31 7.53 -4.83 -10.51
C PRO A 31 7.62 -3.99 -11.79
N ASP A 32 6.85 -4.33 -12.83
CA ASP A 32 6.84 -3.60 -14.08
C ASP A 32 6.31 -2.17 -13.91
N ILE A 33 5.28 -2.01 -13.08
CA ILE A 33 4.75 -0.68 -12.75
C ILE A 33 5.78 0.13 -11.96
N ASN A 34 6.46 -0.47 -10.99
CA ASN A 34 7.54 0.19 -10.24
C ASN A 34 8.68 0.63 -11.16
N ASN A 35 9.06 -0.21 -12.12
CA ASN A 35 10.05 0.15 -13.14
C ASN A 35 9.59 1.34 -13.99
N ALA A 36 8.34 1.33 -14.47
CA ALA A 36 7.78 2.44 -15.23
C ALA A 36 7.76 3.74 -14.42
N ILE A 37 7.40 3.68 -13.13
CA ILE A 37 7.46 4.82 -12.21
C ILE A 37 8.89 5.36 -12.07
N GLY A 38 9.86 4.45 -11.91
CA GLY A 38 11.28 4.80 -11.86
C GLY A 38 11.76 5.50 -13.12
N GLU A 39 11.38 5.02 -14.31
CA GLU A 39 11.71 5.66 -15.58
C GLU A 39 11.07 7.04 -15.73
N LEU A 40 9.79 7.19 -15.36
CA LEU A 40 9.11 8.50 -15.38
C LEU A 40 9.77 9.52 -14.44
N ALA A 41 10.25 9.05 -13.28
CA ALA A 41 11.01 9.89 -12.34
C ALA A 41 12.37 10.32 -12.92
N LYS A 42 13.10 9.41 -13.59
CA LYS A 42 14.37 9.74 -14.28
C LYS A 42 14.18 10.79 -15.37
N MET A 43 13.06 10.75 -16.08
CA MET A 43 12.67 11.75 -17.09
C MET A 43 12.18 13.07 -16.47
N ARG A 44 12.19 13.21 -15.13
CA ARG A 44 11.68 14.37 -14.38
C ARG A 44 10.21 14.68 -14.64
N VAL A 45 9.45 13.70 -15.13
CA VAL A 45 7.99 13.79 -15.31
C VAL A 45 7.30 13.72 -13.94
N LEU A 46 7.84 12.90 -13.04
CA LEU A 46 7.42 12.80 -11.66
C LEU A 46 8.47 13.46 -10.76
N ARG A 47 8.02 14.27 -9.80
CA ARG A 47 8.87 14.80 -8.72
C ARG A 47 8.99 13.76 -7.62
N GLU A 48 10.07 13.84 -6.86
CA GLU A 48 10.19 13.09 -5.60
C GLU A 48 9.01 13.48 -4.72
N THR A 49 8.20 12.49 -4.38
CA THR A 49 7.00 12.66 -3.57
C THR A 49 6.57 11.33 -2.98
N ALA A 50 5.83 11.41 -1.88
CA ALA A 50 5.18 10.26 -1.26
C ALA A 50 3.66 10.42 -1.35
N VAL A 51 3.00 9.43 -1.95
CA VAL A 51 1.55 9.30 -1.95
C VAL A 51 1.16 8.25 -0.91
N LEU A 52 0.50 8.69 0.15
CA LEU A 52 0.06 7.83 1.23
C LEU A 52 -1.38 7.37 1.01
N GLY A 53 -1.58 6.05 1.09
CA GLY A 53 -2.88 5.40 0.97
C GLY A 53 -3.50 5.05 2.31
N LEU A 54 -4.39 4.07 2.30
CA LEU A 54 -5.07 3.59 3.50
C LEU A 54 -4.12 2.82 4.43
N VAL A 55 -4.46 2.80 5.71
CA VAL A 55 -3.92 1.81 6.65
C VAL A 55 -4.47 0.45 6.27
N ILE A 56 -3.57 -0.50 6.02
CA ILE A 56 -3.91 -1.85 5.57
C ILE A 56 -3.75 -2.90 6.68
N TYR A 57 -3.03 -2.56 7.75
CA TYR A 57 -2.88 -3.42 8.91
C TYR A 57 -2.60 -2.60 10.17
N GLU A 58 -3.27 -2.96 11.25
CA GLU A 58 -3.00 -2.47 12.61
C GLU A 58 -2.71 -3.68 13.48
N GLY A 59 -1.47 -3.79 13.98
CA GLY A 59 -1.10 -4.88 14.88
C GLY A 59 -1.89 -4.78 16.17
N HIS A 60 -2.50 -5.88 16.63
CA HIS A 60 -3.16 -5.86 17.94
C HIS A 60 -2.13 -5.69 19.06
N TYR A 61 -2.42 -4.77 19.98
CA TYR A 61 -1.78 -4.70 21.29
C TYR A 61 -2.08 -6.01 22.00
N SER A 62 -1.08 -6.86 22.22
CA SER A 62 -1.28 -8.00 23.11
C SER A 62 -1.27 -7.47 24.53
N ASP A 63 -2.42 -7.51 25.22
CA ASP A 63 -2.63 -7.10 26.63
C ASP A 63 -1.83 -7.94 27.65
N HIS A 64 -0.76 -8.61 27.24
CA HIS A 64 0.11 -9.30 28.19
C HIS A 64 0.91 -8.29 28.99
N PRO A 65 0.69 -8.18 30.31
CA PRO A 65 1.43 -7.26 31.16
C PRO A 65 2.91 -7.67 31.14
N GLY A 66 3.76 -6.80 30.56
CA GLY A 66 5.21 -7.01 30.47
C GLY A 66 5.77 -7.14 29.06
N SER A 67 4.95 -7.18 28.00
CA SER A 67 5.47 -7.05 26.64
C SER A 67 5.39 -5.60 26.19
N GLU A 68 6.52 -4.89 26.15
CA GLU A 68 6.67 -3.61 25.43
C GLU A 68 6.61 -3.83 23.91
N LYS A 69 5.59 -4.54 23.43
CA LYS A 69 5.39 -4.71 21.99
C LYS A 69 4.76 -3.43 21.47
N SER A 70 5.58 -2.61 20.82
CA SER A 70 5.11 -1.47 20.03
C SER A 70 4.06 -1.98 19.03
N THR A 71 2.85 -1.43 19.12
CA THR A 71 1.83 -1.66 18.10
C THR A 71 2.31 -1.01 16.82
N ASN A 72 2.44 -1.80 15.75
CA ASN A 72 2.83 -1.30 14.44
C ASN A 72 1.57 -1.04 13.59
N VAL A 73 1.56 0.10 12.91
CA VAL A 73 0.55 0.46 11.90
C VAL A 73 1.23 0.42 10.54
N VAL A 74 0.64 -0.29 9.58
CA VAL A 74 1.16 -0.42 8.23
C VAL A 74 0.25 0.34 7.28
N GLN A 75 0.81 1.32 6.61
CA GLN A 75 0.09 2.17 5.66
C GLN A 75 0.60 1.91 4.25
N ALA A 76 -0.33 1.73 3.30
CA ALA A 76 0.03 1.61 1.89
C ALA A 76 0.66 2.92 1.39
N ALA A 77 1.69 2.82 0.55
CA ALA A 77 2.36 3.98 -0.01
C ALA A 77 2.87 3.76 -1.42
N LEU A 78 2.95 4.86 -2.16
CA LEU A 78 3.67 4.96 -3.42
C LEU A 78 4.73 6.06 -3.28
N MET A 79 6.00 5.67 -3.37
CA MET A 79 7.13 6.59 -3.27
C MET A 79 7.82 6.73 -4.62
N ILE A 80 8.13 7.96 -5.01
CA ILE A 80 8.88 8.23 -6.24
C ILE A 80 10.36 8.44 -5.89
N PRO A 81 11.32 7.71 -6.50
CA PRO A 81 11.18 6.77 -7.63
C PRO A 81 10.99 5.30 -7.22
N LYS A 82 10.86 4.98 -5.92
CA LYS A 82 10.93 3.60 -5.40
C LYS A 82 9.76 2.68 -5.80
N GLY A 83 8.61 3.23 -6.21
CA GLY A 83 7.40 2.48 -6.54
C GLY A 83 6.49 2.22 -5.34
N PHE A 84 5.67 1.17 -5.42
CA PHE A 84 4.76 0.75 -4.34
C PHE A 84 5.51 0.11 -3.18
N GLY A 85 4.93 0.27 -1.99
CA GLY A 85 5.40 -0.34 -0.77
C GLY A 85 4.50 0.03 0.39
N VAL A 86 5.07 -0.02 1.59
CA VAL A 86 4.37 0.37 2.81
C VAL A 86 5.23 1.28 3.68
N ILE A 87 4.58 2.08 4.51
CA ILE A 87 5.21 2.79 5.63
C ILE A 87 4.88 2.03 6.92
N TRP A 88 5.93 1.71 7.68
CA TRP A 88 5.78 1.16 9.03
C TRP A 88 5.84 2.28 10.06
N TRP A 89 4.76 2.39 10.81
CA TRP A 89 4.64 3.34 11.90
C TRP A 89 4.61 2.63 13.24
N GLU A 90 5.21 3.21 14.26
CA GLU A 90 4.78 2.91 15.61
C GLU A 90 3.44 3.61 15.89
N ALA A 91 2.55 2.99 16.66
CA ALA A 91 1.21 3.51 16.91
C ALA A 91 1.21 4.93 17.47
N LYS A 92 2.13 5.26 18.38
CA LYS A 92 2.25 6.60 18.95
C LYS A 92 2.62 7.63 17.88
N GLU A 93 3.53 7.27 16.99
CA GLU A 93 3.97 8.13 15.89
C GLU A 93 2.86 8.30 14.85
N TYR A 94 2.14 7.21 14.52
CA TYR A 94 0.98 7.28 13.64
C TYR A 94 -0.12 8.17 14.21
N LEU A 95 -0.40 8.08 15.51
CA LEU A 95 -1.37 8.95 16.19
C LEU A 95 -0.92 10.41 16.19
N ALA A 96 0.36 10.69 16.39
CA ALA A 96 0.92 12.03 16.30
C ALA A 96 0.80 12.57 14.87
N TYR A 97 1.18 11.77 13.88
CA TYR A 97 1.05 12.08 12.45
C TYR A 97 -0.39 12.40 12.06
N ARG A 98 -1.37 11.60 12.51
CA ARG A 98 -2.79 11.86 12.23
C ARG A 98 -3.30 13.18 12.83
N LYS A 99 -2.75 13.61 13.97
CA LYS A 99 -3.16 14.85 14.65
C LYS A 99 -2.50 16.08 14.04
N SER A 100 -1.29 15.96 13.52
CA SER A 100 -0.52 17.07 12.96
C SER A 100 0.34 16.60 11.78
N PRO A 101 -0.23 16.39 10.58
CA PRO A 101 0.55 16.19 9.38
C PRO A 101 1.31 17.50 9.08
N PRO A 102 2.64 17.46 8.84
CA PRO A 102 3.27 16.46 7.99
C PRO A 102 4.46 15.78 8.68
N ALA A 103 4.47 14.45 8.70
CA ALA A 103 5.76 13.76 8.71
C ALA A 103 6.54 14.31 7.51
N SER A 104 7.77 14.74 7.72
CA SER A 104 8.60 15.22 6.62
C SER A 104 8.66 14.12 5.55
N GLU A 105 8.75 14.48 4.26
CA GLU A 105 8.91 13.46 3.22
C GLU A 105 10.09 12.53 3.54
N SER A 106 11.14 13.05 4.18
CA SER A 106 12.24 12.28 4.76
C SER A 106 11.79 11.20 5.75
N ASP A 107 10.87 11.47 6.67
CA ASP A 107 10.37 10.46 7.61
C ASP A 107 9.69 9.29 6.90
N CYS A 108 8.89 9.60 5.86
CA CYS A 108 8.30 8.57 5.02
C CYS A 108 9.38 7.77 4.29
N GLN A 109 10.43 8.43 3.80
CA GLN A 109 11.52 7.75 3.10
C GLN A 109 12.28 6.76 3.99
N PHE A 110 12.51 7.09 5.26
CA PHE A 110 13.21 6.23 6.23
C PHE A 110 12.40 4.99 6.62
N ARG A 111 11.07 5.11 6.62
CA ARG A 111 10.14 4.04 7.05
C ARG A 111 9.59 3.21 5.90
N PHE A 112 9.90 3.60 4.67
CA PHE A 112 9.37 2.95 3.48
C PHE A 112 10.03 1.60 3.24
N VAL A 113 9.21 0.57 3.14
CA VAL A 113 9.60 -0.78 2.73
C VAL A 113 9.03 -1.05 1.33
N PRO A 114 9.88 -1.26 0.31
CA PRO A 114 9.43 -1.57 -1.04
C PRO A 114 8.55 -2.82 -1.11
N PHE A 115 7.67 -2.88 -2.12
CA PHE A 115 6.72 -3.98 -2.31
C PHE A 115 7.38 -5.37 -2.26
N LEU A 116 8.49 -5.56 -2.97
CA LEU A 116 9.17 -6.87 -3.04
C LEU A 116 9.79 -7.30 -1.71
N ASP A 117 10.13 -6.34 -0.85
CA ASP A 117 10.73 -6.57 0.46
C ASP A 117 9.66 -6.76 1.56
N CYS A 118 8.40 -6.52 1.25
CA CYS A 118 7.30 -6.72 2.18
C CYS A 118 7.05 -8.22 2.44
N PRO A 119 6.67 -8.61 3.67
CA PRO A 119 6.16 -9.94 3.95
C PRO A 119 4.97 -10.29 3.04
N SER A 120 4.83 -11.55 2.63
CA SER A 120 3.77 -11.99 1.69
C SER A 120 2.37 -11.55 2.11
N ALA A 121 2.00 -11.68 3.38
CA ALA A 121 0.69 -11.23 3.88
C ALA A 121 0.47 -9.72 3.70
N ILE A 122 1.51 -8.91 3.92
CA ILE A 122 1.46 -7.45 3.72
C ILE A 122 1.34 -7.11 2.23
N ARG A 123 2.07 -7.82 1.36
CA ARG A 123 1.92 -7.66 -0.10
C ARG A 123 0.48 -7.91 -0.53
N THR A 124 -0.12 -9.02 -0.08
CA THR A 124 -1.53 -9.35 -0.38
C THR A 124 -2.48 -8.24 0.07
N LEU A 125 -2.27 -7.65 1.25
CA LEU A 125 -3.08 -6.53 1.75
C LEU A 125 -2.84 -5.21 0.98
N LEU A 126 -1.65 -5.05 0.38
CA LEU A 126 -1.27 -3.88 -0.41
C LEU A 126 -1.85 -3.93 -1.84
N LEU A 127 -2.06 -5.12 -2.43
CA LEU A 127 -2.54 -5.26 -3.82
C LEU A 127 -3.81 -4.45 -4.13
N PRO A 128 -4.87 -4.44 -3.29
CA PRO A 128 -6.06 -3.63 -3.54
C PRO A 128 -5.79 -2.11 -3.56
N GLN A 129 -4.67 -1.65 -3.00
CA GLN A 129 -4.29 -0.24 -2.93
C GLN A 129 -3.47 0.23 -4.14
N VAL A 130 -2.96 -0.68 -4.98
CA VAL A 130 -2.14 -0.35 -6.17
C VAL A 130 -2.89 0.63 -7.08
N HIS A 131 -4.13 0.30 -7.45
CA HIS A 131 -4.93 1.16 -8.33
C HIS A 131 -5.31 2.50 -7.68
N PRO A 132 -5.87 2.55 -6.44
CA PRO A 132 -6.11 3.81 -5.74
C PRO A 132 -4.89 4.72 -5.66
N LEU A 133 -3.70 4.18 -5.38
CA LEU A 133 -2.45 4.94 -5.30
C LEU A 133 -2.07 5.56 -6.65
N LEU A 134 -2.24 4.83 -7.77
CA LEU A 134 -2.03 5.40 -9.10
C LEU A 134 -3.02 6.52 -9.41
N VAL A 135 -4.29 6.35 -9.07
CA VAL A 135 -5.31 7.39 -9.28
C VAL A 135 -4.98 8.65 -8.48
N MET A 136 -4.53 8.50 -7.23
CA MET A 136 -4.09 9.62 -6.41
C MET A 136 -2.87 10.32 -7.01
N LEU A 137 -1.85 9.58 -7.45
CA LEU A 137 -0.69 10.15 -8.16
C LEU A 137 -1.11 10.95 -9.40
N LEU A 138 -1.94 10.37 -10.27
CA LEU A 138 -2.44 11.03 -11.48
C LEU A 138 -3.24 12.29 -11.15
N SER A 139 -4.02 12.27 -10.07
CA SER A 139 -4.77 13.43 -9.60
C SER A 139 -3.85 14.56 -9.13
N GLN A 140 -2.77 14.23 -8.40
CA GLN A 140 -1.76 15.21 -8.01
C GLN A 140 -1.05 15.82 -9.23
N MET A 141 -0.70 15.01 -10.24
CA MET A 141 -0.10 15.49 -11.49
C MET A 141 -1.02 16.46 -12.26
N ARG A 142 -2.34 16.21 -12.26
CA ARG A 142 -3.32 17.09 -12.92
C ARG A 142 -3.59 18.37 -12.14
N GLY A 143 -3.54 18.31 -10.82
CA GLY A 143 -3.74 19.46 -9.93
C GLY A 143 -2.52 20.38 -9.83
N ALA A 144 -1.31 19.86 -10.04
CA ALA A 144 -0.07 20.62 -10.09
C ALA A 144 0.04 21.37 -11.43
N ARG A 145 -0.68 22.50 -11.59
CA ARG A 145 -0.34 23.46 -12.65
C ARG A 145 1.10 23.94 -12.40
N PRO A 146 1.96 23.98 -13.42
CA PRO A 146 3.29 24.56 -13.26
C PRO A 146 3.14 26.03 -12.89
N THR A 147 3.61 26.41 -11.70
CA THR A 147 4.07 27.79 -11.47
C THR A 147 5.18 28.02 -12.49
N GLN A 148 4.86 28.76 -13.55
CA GLN A 148 5.83 29.30 -14.48
C GLN A 148 6.72 30.25 -13.67
N ASN A 149 7.98 29.85 -13.46
CA ASN A 149 9.05 30.74 -13.06
C ASN A 149 9.75 31.24 -14.33
#